data_AF-A0A673L891-F1
#
_entry.id   AF-A0A673L891-F1
#
_cell.length_a   1.000
_cell.length_b   1.000
_cell.length_c   1.000
_cell.angle_alpha   90.00
_cell.angle_beta   90.00
_cell.angle_gamma   90.00
#
_symmetry.space_group_name_H-M   'P 1'
#
loop_
_entity.id
_entity.type
_entity.pdbx_description
1 polymer ?
#
loop_
_entity_poly.entity_id
_entity_poly.type
_entity_poly.pdbx_seq_one_letter_code
_entity_poly.pdbx_strand_id
1 'polypeptide(L)'
;MAGNRGRGRSQFTFNVDTLGFGRGDSLPTSAHTPSPLFPPMQCRPVPLHTGEEVDYMLALKQELRASSKNLPFHIKAARTKTGKTGGGNMWAIHWCIKSGQF
;
A
#
# COMPACT_ATOMS: atom_id res chain seq x y z
N MET A 1 12.04 35.63 50.42
CA MET A 1 10.70 35.03 50.60
C MET A 1 9.73 35.63 49.57
N ALA A 2 9.48 34.92 48.47
CA ALA A 2 8.35 35.17 47.57
C ALA A 2 8.14 33.89 46.75
N GLY A 3 7.03 33.20 47.03
CA GLY A 3 6.80 31.81 46.64
C GLY A 3 6.72 31.58 45.13
N ASN A 4 7.43 30.53 44.68
CA ASN A 4 7.19 29.88 43.40
C ASN A 4 5.80 29.24 43.44
N ARG A 5 4.79 30.00 42.99
CA ARG A 5 3.41 29.51 42.82
C ARG A 5 3.41 28.51 41.67
N GLY A 6 3.28 27.24 42.04
CA GLY A 6 3.24 26.10 41.15
C GLY A 6 2.29 26.32 39.98
N ARG A 7 2.86 26.23 38.78
CA ARG A 7 2.08 26.08 37.54
C ARG A 7 1.20 24.86 37.72
N GLY A 8 -0.11 25.07 37.66
CA GLY A 8 -1.12 24.04 37.85
C GLY A 8 -0.79 22.80 37.03
N ARG A 9 -0.37 21.74 37.72
CA ARG A 9 -0.56 20.38 37.23
C ARG A 9 -2.08 20.23 37.13
N SER A 10 -2.62 20.35 35.92
CA SER A 10 -4.02 20.05 35.64
C SER A 10 -4.31 18.69 36.28
N GLN A 11 -5.20 18.67 37.27
CA GLN A 11 -5.66 17.44 37.89
C GLN A 11 -6.38 16.66 36.79
N PHE A 12 -5.88 15.46 36.48
CA PHE A 12 -6.55 14.57 35.55
C PHE A 12 -7.94 14.22 36.10
N THR A 13 -8.92 14.01 35.22
CA THR A 13 -10.28 13.60 35.62
C THR A 13 -10.34 12.17 36.20
N PHE A 14 -9.23 11.43 36.11
CA PHE A 14 -9.03 10.12 36.69
C PHE A 14 -7.87 10.15 37.71
N ASN A 15 -7.85 9.18 38.62
CA ASN A 15 -6.82 9.09 39.64
C ASN A 15 -5.50 8.53 39.06
N VAL A 16 -4.45 9.32 39.16
CA VAL A 16 -3.11 9.00 38.61
C VAL A 16 -2.34 8.05 39.53
N ASP A 17 -2.60 8.09 40.84
CA ASP A 17 -1.97 7.21 41.82
C ASP A 17 -2.35 5.74 41.59
N THR A 18 -3.59 5.47 41.15
CA THR A 18 -4.05 4.12 40.77
C THR A 18 -3.40 3.58 39.50
N LEU A 19 -2.81 4.44 38.68
CA LEU A 19 -2.05 4.04 37.49
C LEU A 19 -0.58 3.76 37.82
N GLY A 20 -0.17 3.90 39.08
CA GLY A 20 1.20 3.66 39.54
C GLY A 20 2.12 4.88 39.46
N PHE A 21 1.58 6.09 39.23
CA PHE A 21 2.33 7.33 39.30
C PHE A 21 2.03 8.04 40.63
N GLY A 22 2.99 8.04 41.54
CA GLY A 22 2.86 8.73 42.82
C GLY A 22 2.98 10.25 42.71
N ARG A 23 2.64 10.93 43.81
CA ARG A 23 2.77 12.39 43.93
C ARG A 23 4.22 12.83 43.78
N GLY A 24 4.53 13.43 42.63
CA GLY A 24 5.89 13.93 42.34
C GLY A 24 6.63 13.09 41.32
N ASP A 25 6.14 11.90 40.97
CA ASP A 25 6.76 11.04 39.97
C ASP A 25 6.73 11.69 38.59
N SER A 26 7.79 11.42 37.82
CA SER A 26 7.92 11.93 36.46
C SER A 26 6.96 11.21 35.53
N LEU A 27 5.92 11.91 35.10
CA LEU A 27 5.05 11.46 34.03
C LEU A 27 5.86 11.32 32.72
N PRO A 28 5.47 10.41 31.81
CA PRO A 28 6.13 10.29 30.52
C PRO A 28 6.13 11.64 29.80
N THR A 29 7.25 11.95 29.15
CA THR A 29 7.39 13.21 28.42
C THR A 29 6.34 13.33 27.32
N SER A 30 5.78 14.51 27.13
CA SER A 30 4.89 14.78 26.01
C SER A 30 5.69 14.70 24.70
N ALA A 31 5.27 13.83 23.78
CA ALA A 31 5.86 13.77 22.45
C ALA A 31 5.46 15.01 21.64
N HIS A 32 6.44 15.78 21.17
CA HIS A 32 6.20 17.00 20.36
C HIS A 32 5.99 16.72 18.87
N THR A 33 6.44 15.57 18.38
CA THR A 33 6.36 15.16 16.98
C THR A 33 5.85 13.73 16.87
N PRO A 34 5.08 13.38 15.82
CA PRO A 34 4.67 12.00 15.61
C PRO A 34 5.88 11.10 15.36
N SER A 35 5.79 9.85 15.80
CA SER A 35 6.80 8.84 15.49
C SER A 35 6.97 8.68 13.98
N PRO A 36 8.19 8.42 13.49
CA PRO A 36 8.44 8.23 12.07
C PRO A 36 7.67 7.02 11.53
N LEU A 37 7.28 7.08 10.25
CA LEU A 37 6.57 5.98 9.57
C LEU A 37 7.37 4.67 9.55
N PHE A 38 8.70 4.80 9.46
CA PHE A 38 9.63 3.67 9.48
C PHE A 38 10.61 3.83 10.65
N PRO A 39 10.33 3.18 11.80
CA PRO A 39 11.27 3.14 12.91
C PRO A 39 12.60 2.49 12.49
N PRO A 40 13.74 2.92 13.05
CA PRO A 40 15.03 2.31 12.77
C PRO A 40 15.04 0.85 13.26
N MET A 41 15.41 -0.07 12.37
CA MET A 41 15.54 -1.48 12.71
C MET A 41 16.86 -1.74 13.44
N GLN A 42 16.81 -2.48 14.54
CA GLN A 42 18.00 -2.92 15.28
C GLN A 42 18.73 -4.07 14.59
N CYS A 43 17.99 -4.91 13.85
CA CYS A 43 18.53 -6.03 13.10
C CYS A 43 18.26 -5.86 11.61
N ARG A 44 19.22 -6.27 10.79
CA ARG A 44 19.08 -6.30 9.33
C ARG A 44 18.71 -7.72 8.87
N PRO A 45 17.97 -7.86 7.76
CA PRO A 45 17.71 -9.17 7.18
C PRO A 45 19.03 -9.83 6.78
N VAL A 46 19.05 -11.17 6.89
CA VAL A 46 20.22 -11.98 6.52
C VAL A 46 20.49 -11.83 5.02
N PRO A 47 21.75 -11.69 4.58
CA PRO A 47 22.10 -11.68 3.17
C PRO A 47 21.59 -12.93 2.44
N LEU A 48 21.26 -12.78 1.16
CA LEU A 48 20.82 -13.92 0.35
C LEU A 48 21.96 -14.91 0.13
N HIS A 49 21.63 -16.20 0.02
CA HIS A 49 22.61 -17.22 -0.34
C HIS A 49 23.12 -16.98 -1.76
N THR A 50 24.44 -17.08 -1.94
CA THR A 50 25.13 -16.89 -3.22
C THR A 50 25.71 -18.21 -3.71
N GLY A 51 25.68 -18.46 -5.01
CA GLY A 51 26.30 -19.63 -5.63
C GLY A 51 25.57 -20.07 -6.90
N GLU A 52 26.28 -20.79 -7.76
CA GLU A 52 25.79 -21.20 -9.08
C GLU A 52 24.49 -22.00 -9.02
N GLU A 53 24.32 -22.87 -8.01
CA GLU A 53 23.10 -23.65 -7.82
C GLU A 53 21.88 -22.75 -7.53
N VAL A 54 22.06 -21.75 -6.65
CA VAL A 54 21.00 -20.80 -6.28
C VAL A 54 20.64 -19.91 -7.46
N ASP A 55 21.63 -19.48 -8.23
CA ASP A 55 21.45 -18.66 -9.43
C ASP A 55 20.75 -19.46 -10.55
N TYR A 56 21.11 -20.74 -10.71
CA TYR A 56 20.43 -21.65 -11.64
C TYR A 56 18.95 -21.82 -11.27
N MET A 57 18.66 -22.10 -10.00
CA MET A 57 17.28 -22.20 -9.52
C MET A 57 16.50 -20.90 -9.74
N LEU A 58 17.15 -19.74 -9.57
CA LEU A 58 16.52 -18.44 -9.81
C LEU A 58 16.16 -18.25 -11.29
N ALA A 59 17.08 -18.58 -12.20
CA ALA A 59 16.85 -18.55 -13.63
C ALA A 59 15.70 -19.50 -14.02
N LEU A 60 15.76 -20.76 -13.57
CA LEU A 60 14.73 -21.76 -13.84
C LEU A 60 13.35 -21.32 -13.34
N LYS A 61 13.28 -20.73 -12.13
CA LYS A 61 12.02 -20.19 -11.60
C LYS A 61 11.43 -19.09 -12.50
N GLN A 62 12.28 -18.25 -13.09
CA GLN A 62 11.83 -17.20 -14.01
C GLN A 62 11.31 -17.80 -15.33
N GLU A 63 12.02 -18.78 -15.89
CA GLU A 63 11.61 -19.50 -17.10
C GLU A 63 10.29 -20.23 -16.89
N LEU A 64 10.10 -20.89 -15.75
CA LEU A 64 8.85 -21.54 -15.39
C LEU A 64 7.71 -20.53 -15.31
N ARG A 65 7.89 -19.39 -14.62
CA ARG A 65 6.86 -18.34 -14.55
C ARG A 65 6.50 -17.81 -15.94
N ALA A 66 7.47 -17.66 -16.84
CA ALA A 66 7.22 -17.21 -18.20
C ALA A 66 6.46 -18.29 -18.99
N SER A 67 6.92 -19.53 -18.93
CA SER A 67 6.32 -20.68 -19.62
C SER A 67 4.90 -20.94 -19.15
N SER A 68 4.63 -20.88 -17.83
CA SER A 68 3.30 -21.10 -17.25
C SER A 68 2.22 -20.16 -17.81
N LYS A 69 2.57 -18.95 -18.24
CA LYS A 69 1.62 -18.02 -18.87
C LYS A 69 1.21 -18.43 -20.29
N ASN A 70 1.99 -19.30 -20.92
CA ASN A 70 1.74 -19.82 -22.27
C ASN A 70 1.02 -21.18 -22.25
N LEU A 71 0.92 -21.83 -21.09
CA LEU A 71 0.18 -23.08 -20.97
C LEU A 71 -1.34 -22.84 -21.11
N PRO A 72 -2.08 -23.83 -21.63
CA PRO A 72 -3.54 -23.74 -21.79
C PRO A 72 -4.28 -23.57 -20.46
N PHE A 73 -3.64 -23.90 -19.34
CA PHE A 73 -4.19 -23.73 -17.99
C PHE A 73 -4.12 -22.28 -17.49
N HIS A 74 -3.46 -21.36 -18.21
CA HIS A 74 -3.42 -19.94 -17.85
C HIS A 74 -4.69 -19.21 -18.30
N ILE A 75 -5.75 -19.32 -17.51
CA ILE A 75 -7.02 -18.64 -17.76
C ILE A 75 -6.84 -17.12 -17.58
N LYS A 76 -7.08 -16.37 -18.66
CA LYS A 76 -7.03 -14.89 -18.65
C LYS A 76 -8.38 -14.32 -18.21
N ALA A 77 -8.34 -13.18 -17.53
CA ALA A 77 -9.56 -12.44 -17.22
C ALA A 77 -10.35 -12.13 -18.50
N ALA A 78 -11.67 -12.25 -18.43
CA ALA A 78 -12.54 -11.95 -19.56
C ALA A 78 -12.35 -10.50 -19.99
N ARG A 79 -12.13 -10.26 -21.29
CA ARG A 79 -12.08 -8.90 -21.82
C ARG A 79 -13.46 -8.27 -21.67
N THR A 80 -13.54 -7.17 -20.93
CA THR A 80 -14.72 -6.30 -20.97
C THR A 80 -14.88 -5.80 -22.41
N LYS A 81 -16.09 -5.92 -22.97
CA LYS A 81 -16.39 -5.45 -24.34
C LYS A 81 -16.15 -3.94 -24.41
N THR A 82 -14.97 -3.52 -24.85
CA THR A 82 -14.74 -2.14 -25.29
C THR A 82 -15.49 -1.98 -26.61
N GLY A 83 -16.59 -1.22 -26.58
CA GLY A 83 -17.44 -0.97 -27.73
C GLY A 83 -16.70 -0.27 -28.87
N LYS A 84 -16.11 -1.06 -29.76
CA LYS A 84 -15.80 -0.67 -31.13
C LYS A 84 -16.18 -1.85 -32.03
N THR A 85 -17.48 -2.03 -32.19
CA THR A 85 -18.03 -2.57 -33.42
C THR A 85 -17.54 -1.67 -34.55
N GLY A 86 -16.67 -2.19 -35.40
CA GLY A 86 -16.32 -1.60 -36.69
C GLY A 86 -17.52 -1.61 -37.63
N GLY A 87 -18.57 -0.85 -37.29
CA GLY A 87 -19.73 -0.55 -38.11
C GLY A 87 -19.59 0.82 -38.77
N GLY A 88 -18.41 1.10 -39.32
CA GLY A 88 -18.15 2.34 -40.04
C GLY A 88 -18.69 2.26 -41.47
N ASN A 89 -20.02 2.32 -41.65
CA ASN A 89 -20.69 2.62 -42.93
C ASN A 89 -22.21 2.38 -42.93
N MET A 90 -22.82 1.70 -41.97
CA MET A 90 -24.27 1.42 -42.06
C MET A 90 -25.15 2.69 -41.93
N TRP A 91 -24.71 3.66 -41.12
CA TRP A 91 -25.38 4.97 -41.02
C TRP A 91 -25.14 5.86 -42.24
N ALA A 92 -23.96 5.78 -42.86
CA ALA A 92 -23.66 6.50 -44.09
C ALA A 92 -24.48 5.97 -45.27
N ILE A 93 -24.61 4.64 -45.40
CA ILE A 93 -25.46 4.00 -46.42
C ILE A 93 -26.94 4.37 -46.20
N HIS A 94 -27.43 4.32 -44.96
CA HIS A 94 -28.81 4.71 -44.66
C HIS A 94 -29.08 6.20 -44.91
N TRP A 95 -28.12 7.08 -44.62
CA TRP A 95 -28.22 8.50 -44.97
C TRP A 95 -28.26 8.73 -46.48
N CYS A 96 -27.36 8.08 -47.25
CA CYS A 96 -27.29 8.20 -48.71
C CYS A 96 -28.61 7.76 -49.39
N ILE A 97 -29.19 6.65 -48.92
CA ILE A 97 -30.49 6.15 -49.39
C ILE A 97 -31.61 7.15 -49.07
N LYS A 98 -31.58 7.76 -47.87
CA LYS A 98 -32.64 8.66 -47.42
C LYS A 98 -32.50 10.08 -47.98
N SER A 99 -31.29 10.49 -48.37
CA SER A 99 -31.01 11.76 -49.05
C SER A 99 -31.19 11.69 -50.56
N GLY A 100 -31.44 10.51 -51.14
CA GLY A 100 -31.68 10.34 -52.58
C GLY A 100 -30.50 10.76 -53.45
N GLN A 101 -29.29 10.78 -52.90
CA GLN A 101 -28.06 10.99 -53.66
C GLN A 101 -27.49 9.61 -53.98
N PHE A 102 -27.70 9.15 -55.20
CA PHE A 102 -26.94 8.05 -55.81
C PHE A 102 -25.91 8.65 -56.76
#